data_AF-A0A4P6K4F0-F1
#
_entry.id   AF-A0A4P6K4F0-F1
#
_cell.length_a   1.000
_cell.length_b   1.000
_cell.length_c   1.000
_cell.angle_alpha   90.00
_cell.angle_beta   90.00
_cell.angle_gamma   90.00
#
_symmetry.space_group_name_H-M   'P 1'
#
loop_
_entity.id
_entity.type
_entity.pdbx_description
1 polymer ?
#
loop_
_entity_poly.entity_id
_entity_poly.type
_entity_poly.pdbx_seq_one_letter_code
_entity_poly.pdbx_strand_id
1 'polypeptide(L)'
;MKKCVTSQGAAQDKQLQDVTPASHDNGSQASSEVSIDSDFLSETSPVIWTPRFIAIFTLILVVGLSATSLLTQGWLNHYYEAELVLLNFAVLLFLGWIALIICARSLWARIAGVFGCIWAIFTGVNFAITLLAADAHAVIDAHLNAATNSAMLGCYICLSINRTAIYRWDGWFFRFAPIIGACVIVVAFLFAPADAREPAHVESIVAGVTLYLSLLVWWLRPSCWRAQPGPTFLFGFVPIILLILSLVSAVRPETNFFFLQIMLLCTFLGIIRTLQGEIRYSAATPINDAETTTQHKPTV
;
A
#
# COMPACT_ATOMS: atom_id res chain seq x y z
N MET A 1 -50.04 15.69 -4.17
CA MET A 1 -49.45 14.93 -3.04
C MET A 1 -48.47 15.84 -2.32
N LYS A 2 -48.97 16.70 -1.41
CA LYS A 2 -48.87 16.62 0.07
C LYS A 2 -47.42 16.49 0.60
N LYS A 3 -46.93 17.64 1.08
CA LYS A 3 -45.73 17.85 1.91
C LYS A 3 -45.75 16.97 3.16
N CYS A 4 -44.58 16.56 3.64
CA CYS A 4 -44.38 16.30 5.07
C CYS A 4 -43.04 16.88 5.53
N VAL A 5 -43.14 17.79 6.48
CA VAL A 5 -42.10 18.47 7.25
C VAL A 5 -42.16 17.89 8.67
N THR A 6 -41.11 18.16 9.46
CA THR A 6 -41.04 18.24 10.94
C THR A 6 -40.62 17.01 11.76
N SER A 7 -39.52 17.19 12.54
CA SER A 7 -39.41 17.11 14.01
C SER A 7 -37.90 17.04 14.33
N GLN A 8 -37.16 18.06 14.80
CA GLN A 8 -37.21 18.83 16.05
C GLN A 8 -37.43 17.98 17.32
N GLY A 9 -36.41 18.00 18.19
CA GLY A 9 -36.41 17.44 19.54
C GLY A 9 -35.30 18.12 20.34
N ALA A 10 -35.71 19.08 21.17
CA ALA A 10 -34.89 19.85 22.10
C ALA A 10 -35.09 19.33 23.53
N ALA A 11 -34.02 19.33 24.32
CA ALA A 11 -33.93 19.45 25.79
C ALA A 11 -32.43 19.20 26.12
N GLN A 12 -31.75 19.92 27.01
CA GLN A 12 -32.21 20.40 28.31
C GLN A 12 -31.26 21.48 28.86
N ASP A 13 -31.87 22.58 29.31
CA ASP A 13 -31.31 23.60 30.19
C ASP A 13 -30.84 23.04 31.54
N LYS A 14 -29.76 23.60 32.08
CA LYS A 14 -29.76 24.05 33.47
C LYS A 14 -28.75 25.16 33.72
N GLN A 15 -29.29 26.31 34.11
CA GLN A 15 -28.59 27.51 34.58
C GLN A 15 -27.96 27.31 35.96
N LEU A 16 -26.92 28.12 36.25
CA LEU A 16 -26.91 28.95 37.46
C LEU A 16 -26.06 30.21 37.23
N GLN A 17 -26.74 31.36 37.32
CA GLN A 17 -26.23 32.75 37.37
C GLN A 17 -25.99 33.17 38.83
N ASP A 18 -25.00 34.04 39.08
CA ASP A 18 -25.11 35.21 39.99
C ASP A 18 -23.88 36.15 39.78
N VAL A 19 -23.98 37.25 39.03
CA VAL A 19 -24.19 38.68 39.43
C VAL A 19 -23.13 39.22 40.43
N THR A 20 -22.33 40.24 40.09
CA THR A 20 -22.61 41.66 40.41
C THR A 20 -21.70 42.63 39.60
N PRO A 21 -22.18 43.85 39.23
CA PRO A 21 -21.43 44.85 38.45
C PRO A 21 -20.89 46.04 39.28
N ALA A 22 -19.78 46.64 38.84
CA ALA A 22 -19.38 48.04 39.07
C ALA A 22 -18.25 48.37 38.06
N SER A 23 -18.48 49.13 37.00
CA SER A 23 -18.40 50.61 36.92
C SER A 23 -17.02 51.19 37.30
N HIS A 24 -16.15 51.44 36.30
CA HIS A 24 -15.60 52.79 36.02
C HIS A 24 -14.68 52.82 34.78
N ASP A 25 -14.97 53.80 33.93
CA ASP A 25 -14.09 54.64 33.09
C ASP A 25 -13.15 54.08 32.00
N ASN A 26 -13.52 54.45 30.77
CA ASN A 26 -12.75 55.28 29.83
C ASN A 26 -11.30 54.91 29.52
N GLY A 27 -11.07 54.41 28.30
CA GLY A 27 -9.78 54.57 27.65
C GLY A 27 -9.58 53.66 26.44
N SER A 28 -9.65 54.25 25.25
CA SER A 28 -9.07 53.74 24.00
C SER A 28 -9.78 52.56 23.33
N GLN A 29 -10.69 52.90 22.39
CA GLN A 29 -11.07 52.02 21.29
C GLN A 29 -9.84 51.73 20.42
N ALA A 30 -9.15 50.63 20.71
CA ALA A 30 -8.42 49.88 19.71
C ALA A 30 -9.31 48.68 19.34
N SER A 31 -10.00 48.81 18.21
CA SER A 31 -10.72 47.70 17.58
C SER A 31 -9.70 46.64 17.16
N SER A 32 -9.37 45.72 18.07
CA SER A 32 -8.79 44.43 17.71
C SER A 32 -9.90 43.59 17.10
N GLU A 33 -10.12 43.80 15.80
CA GLU A 33 -10.60 42.75 14.92
C GLU A 33 -9.61 41.59 15.08
N VAL A 34 -9.98 40.62 15.91
CA VAL A 34 -9.36 39.29 15.86
C VAL A 34 -9.83 38.71 14.55
N SER A 35 -9.09 39.02 13.49
CA SER A 35 -9.06 38.25 12.25
C SER A 35 -8.66 36.84 12.66
N ILE A 36 -9.67 36.01 12.95
CA ILE A 36 -9.50 34.56 13.00
C ILE A 36 -9.01 34.22 11.59
N ASP A 37 -7.69 34.00 11.49
CA ASP A 37 -6.98 33.61 10.29
C ASP A 37 -7.73 32.45 9.64
N SER A 38 -8.56 32.77 8.65
CA SER A 38 -9.10 31.82 7.68
C SER A 38 -8.00 31.24 6.79
N ASP A 39 -6.74 31.64 6.99
CA ASP A 39 -5.57 31.09 6.33
C ASP A 39 -5.11 29.73 6.88
N PHE A 40 -5.63 29.27 8.03
CA PHE A 40 -5.36 27.91 8.53
C PHE A 40 -6.24 26.80 7.91
N LEU A 41 -7.21 27.15 7.04
CA LEU A 41 -8.08 26.16 6.37
C LEU A 41 -7.77 25.97 4.88
N SER A 42 -6.76 26.65 4.34
CA SER A 42 -6.22 26.32 3.01
C SER A 42 -5.03 25.36 3.12
N GLU A 43 -5.15 24.30 3.93
CA GLU A 43 -4.47 23.05 3.63
C GLU A 43 -5.07 22.55 2.31
N THR A 44 -4.50 23.07 1.23
CA THR A 44 -4.80 22.70 -0.15
C THR A 44 -4.44 21.24 -0.27
N SER A 45 -5.38 20.38 0.10
CA SER A 45 -5.27 18.93 -0.02
C SER A 45 -4.87 18.67 -1.46
N PRO A 46 -3.67 18.13 -1.73
CA PRO A 46 -3.23 17.93 -3.09
C PRO A 46 -4.18 16.93 -3.72
N VAL A 47 -5.07 17.41 -4.59
CA VAL A 47 -5.97 16.56 -5.37
C VAL A 47 -5.08 15.75 -6.32
N ILE A 48 -4.69 14.57 -5.85
CA ILE A 48 -3.71 13.67 -6.47
C ILE A 48 -4.24 13.03 -7.77
N TRP A 49 -5.55 13.13 -8.02
CA TRP A 49 -6.20 12.66 -9.25
C TRP A 49 -6.35 13.81 -10.24
N THR A 50 -5.23 14.23 -10.83
CA THR A 50 -5.31 15.10 -12.01
C THR A 50 -5.80 14.27 -13.20
N PRO A 51 -6.74 14.78 -14.03
CA PRO A 51 -7.24 14.05 -15.21
C PRO A 51 -6.13 13.53 -16.13
N ARG A 52 -5.01 14.27 -16.22
CA ARG A 52 -3.82 13.88 -16.98
C ARG A 52 -3.19 12.60 -16.45
N PHE A 53 -3.12 12.42 -15.13
CA PHE A 53 -2.57 11.21 -14.54
C PHE A 53 -3.42 9.99 -14.88
N ILE A 54 -4.74 10.11 -14.75
CA ILE A 54 -5.68 9.03 -15.07
C ILE A 54 -5.49 8.61 -16.53
N ALA A 55 -5.42 9.57 -17.45
CA ALA A 55 -5.23 9.28 -18.87
C ALA A 55 -3.90 8.55 -19.13
N ILE A 56 -2.78 9.03 -18.57
CA ILE A 56 -1.46 8.39 -18.74
C ILE A 56 -1.47 6.99 -18.12
N PHE A 57 -2.05 6.85 -16.93
CA PHE A 57 -2.15 5.58 -16.23
C PHE A 57 -2.97 4.56 -17.03
N THR A 58 -4.16 4.95 -17.49
CA THR A 58 -5.02 4.10 -18.33
C THR A 58 -4.32 3.74 -19.64
N LEU A 59 -3.61 4.68 -20.27
CA LEU A 59 -2.85 4.39 -21.49
C LEU A 59 -1.75 3.36 -21.24
N ILE A 60 -0.94 3.53 -20.19
CA ILE A 60 0.12 2.58 -19.83
C ILE A 60 -0.49 1.22 -19.48
N LEU A 61 -1.63 1.19 -18.78
CA LEU A 61 -2.32 -0.05 -18.44
C LEU A 61 -2.84 -0.75 -19.71
N VAL A 62 -3.50 -0.04 -20.62
CA VAL A 62 -4.01 -0.61 -21.88
C VAL A 62 -2.88 -1.12 -22.76
N VAL A 63 -1.80 -0.35 -22.92
CA VAL A 63 -0.61 -0.77 -23.68
C VAL A 63 0.04 -1.97 -23.01
N GLY A 64 0.17 -1.96 -21.68
CA GLY A 64 0.70 -3.07 -20.90
C GLY A 64 -0.13 -4.34 -21.06
N LEU A 65 -1.45 -4.25 -20.92
CA LEU A 65 -2.37 -5.38 -21.14
C LEU A 65 -2.34 -5.90 -22.58
N SER A 66 -2.18 -5.01 -23.56
CA SER A 66 -2.05 -5.40 -24.96
C SER A 66 -0.72 -6.14 -25.18
N ALA A 67 0.37 -5.65 -24.59
CA ALA A 67 1.66 -6.32 -24.63
C ALA A 67 1.63 -7.68 -23.92
N THR A 68 1.01 -7.80 -22.74
CA THR A 68 0.88 -9.09 -22.05
C THR A 68 0.00 -10.08 -22.82
N SER A 69 -1.03 -9.60 -23.52
CA SER A 69 -1.83 -10.42 -24.43
C SER A 69 -0.98 -10.95 -25.60
N LEU A 70 -0.19 -10.08 -26.24
CA LEU A 70 0.74 -10.50 -27.30
C LEU A 70 1.79 -11.48 -26.79
N LEU A 71 2.30 -11.27 -25.57
CA LEU A 71 3.25 -12.18 -24.95
C LEU A 71 2.61 -13.53 -24.62
N THR A 72 1.33 -13.55 -24.24
CA THR A 72 0.61 -14.80 -24.00
C THR A 72 0.42 -15.57 -25.31
N GLN A 73 0.07 -14.89 -26.40
CA GLN A 73 -0.02 -15.50 -27.73
C GLN A 73 1.35 -15.98 -28.25
N GLY A 74 2.42 -15.23 -27.98
CA GLY A 74 3.78 -15.61 -28.34
C GLY A 74 4.21 -16.93 -27.69
N TRP A 75 3.92 -17.08 -26.39
CA TRP A 75 4.16 -18.31 -25.65
C TRP A 75 3.28 -19.47 -26.15
N LEU A 76 1.98 -19.25 -26.42
CA LEU A 76 1.08 -20.26 -26.99
C LEU A 76 1.54 -20.78 -28.36
N ASN A 77 2.21 -19.94 -29.14
CA ASN A 77 2.82 -20.30 -30.42
C ASN A 77 4.24 -20.87 -30.29
N HIS A 78 4.72 -21.16 -29.07
CA HIS A 78 6.03 -21.72 -28.77
C HIS A 78 7.23 -20.87 -29.23
N TYR A 79 7.09 -19.54 -29.32
CA TYR A 79 8.23 -18.67 -29.66
C TYR A 79 9.27 -18.57 -28.53
N TYR A 80 8.87 -18.74 -27.28
CA TYR A 80 9.72 -18.72 -26.08
C TYR A 80 9.01 -19.38 -24.89
N GLU A 81 9.74 -19.57 -23.79
CA GLU A 81 9.24 -20.11 -22.53
C GLU A 81 8.65 -19.01 -21.63
N ALA A 82 7.52 -19.29 -20.97
CA ALA A 82 6.79 -18.31 -20.16
C ALA A 82 7.61 -17.80 -18.98
N GLU A 83 8.39 -18.68 -18.38
CA GLU A 83 9.19 -18.47 -17.18
C GLU A 83 10.31 -17.44 -17.45
N LEU A 84 10.89 -17.43 -18.65
CA LEU A 84 11.87 -16.41 -19.06
C LEU A 84 11.26 -15.02 -19.08
N VAL A 85 10.02 -14.88 -19.55
CA VAL A 85 9.32 -13.59 -19.56
C VAL A 85 9.04 -13.13 -18.13
N LEU A 86 8.52 -14.02 -17.28
CA LEU A 86 8.25 -13.71 -15.87
C LEU A 86 9.54 -13.34 -15.10
N LEU A 87 10.64 -14.03 -15.36
CA LEU A 87 11.94 -13.75 -14.76
C LEU A 87 12.44 -12.34 -15.14
N ASN A 88 12.27 -11.93 -16.41
CA ASN A 88 12.61 -10.58 -16.84
C ASN A 88 11.79 -9.51 -16.08
N PHE A 89 10.49 -9.73 -15.88
CA PHE A 89 9.66 -8.84 -15.07
C PHE A 89 10.13 -8.81 -13.60
N ALA A 90 10.50 -9.95 -13.02
CA ALA A 90 11.03 -10.01 -11.66
C ALA A 90 12.34 -9.20 -11.51
N VAL A 91 13.24 -9.27 -12.50
CA VAL A 91 14.46 -8.45 -12.53
C VAL A 91 14.12 -6.95 -12.62
N LEU A 92 13.17 -6.56 -13.48
CA LEU A 92 12.73 -5.17 -13.57
C LEU A 92 12.12 -4.66 -12.25
N LEU A 93 11.35 -5.49 -11.56
CA LEU A 93 10.81 -5.16 -10.24
C LEU A 93 11.91 -5.02 -9.19
N PHE A 94 12.90 -5.92 -9.19
CA PHE A 94 14.05 -5.84 -8.31
C PHE A 94 14.82 -4.53 -8.48
N LEU A 95 15.10 -4.13 -9.73
CA LEU A 95 15.71 -2.84 -10.04
C LEU A 95 14.82 -1.66 -9.60
N GLY A 96 13.50 -1.78 -9.77
CA GLY A 96 12.54 -0.79 -9.28
C GLY A 96 12.59 -0.61 -7.76
N TRP A 97 12.68 -1.71 -7.00
CA TRP A 97 12.82 -1.66 -5.55
C TRP A 97 14.16 -1.06 -5.11
N ILE A 98 15.26 -1.38 -5.81
CA ILE A 98 16.57 -0.74 -5.57
C ILE A 98 16.50 0.76 -5.81
N ALA A 99 15.89 1.18 -6.93
CA ALA A 99 15.70 2.61 -7.22
C ALA A 99 14.88 3.30 -6.12
N LEU A 100 13.83 2.64 -5.61
CA LEU A 100 13.07 3.15 -4.48
C LEU A 100 13.93 3.31 -3.22
N ILE A 101 14.76 2.33 -2.88
CA ILE A 101 15.68 2.43 -1.71
C ILE A 101 16.61 3.64 -1.83
N ILE A 102 17.20 3.84 -3.02
CA ILE A 102 18.17 4.91 -3.28
C ILE A 102 17.48 6.29 -3.22
N CYS A 103 16.33 6.44 -3.86
CA CYS A 103 15.65 7.73 -3.96
C CYS A 103 14.75 8.08 -2.76
N ALA A 104 14.34 7.09 -1.96
CA ALA A 104 13.46 7.33 -0.81
C ALA A 104 14.18 8.12 0.28
N ARG A 105 13.52 9.19 0.76
CA ARG A 105 13.96 9.94 1.95
C ARG A 105 13.36 9.34 3.22
N SER A 106 12.15 8.80 3.12
CA SER A 106 11.46 8.17 4.25
C SER A 106 12.09 6.82 4.61
N LEU A 107 12.40 6.62 5.90
CA LEU A 107 12.89 5.35 6.43
C LEU A 107 11.92 4.20 6.10
N TRP A 108 10.61 4.44 6.20
CA TRP A 108 9.59 3.43 5.93
C TRP A 108 9.59 2.98 4.47
N ALA A 109 9.79 3.89 3.53
CA ALA A 109 9.90 3.56 2.11
C ALA A 109 11.17 2.76 1.80
N ARG A 110 12.29 3.03 2.49
CA ARG A 110 13.52 2.24 2.37
C ARG A 110 13.34 0.83 2.89
N ILE A 111 12.74 0.67 4.08
CA ILE A 111 12.45 -0.65 4.67
C ILE A 111 11.50 -1.43 3.74
N ALA A 112 10.46 -0.77 3.21
CA ALA A 112 9.58 -1.37 2.21
C ALA A 112 10.35 -1.86 0.97
N GLY A 113 11.29 -1.05 0.47
CA GLY A 113 12.15 -1.43 -0.64
C GLY A 113 13.00 -2.67 -0.34
N VAL A 114 13.54 -2.80 0.88
CA VAL A 114 14.29 -3.99 1.30
C VAL A 114 13.40 -5.24 1.27
N PHE A 115 12.20 -5.17 1.84
CA PHE A 115 11.23 -6.27 1.77
C PHE A 115 10.80 -6.58 0.32
N GLY A 116 10.64 -5.54 -0.51
CA GLY A 116 10.36 -5.68 -1.94
C GLY A 116 11.48 -6.38 -2.71
N CYS A 117 12.75 -6.08 -2.39
CA CYS A 117 13.90 -6.79 -2.94
C CYS A 117 13.91 -8.28 -2.53
N ILE A 118 13.66 -8.57 -1.25
CA ILE A 118 13.55 -9.96 -0.75
C ILE A 118 12.43 -10.71 -1.49
N TRP A 119 11.27 -10.07 -1.65
CA TRP A 119 10.14 -10.60 -2.41
C TRP A 119 10.52 -10.89 -3.87
N ALA A 120 11.20 -9.95 -4.55
CA ALA A 120 11.59 -10.10 -5.94
C ALA A 120 12.65 -11.20 -6.14
N ILE A 121 13.58 -11.36 -5.18
CA ILE A 121 14.56 -12.45 -5.19
C ILE A 121 13.86 -13.80 -5.06
N PHE A 122 12.99 -13.99 -4.06
CA PHE A 122 12.29 -15.27 -3.88
C PHE A 122 11.36 -15.60 -5.06
N THR A 123 10.67 -14.59 -5.59
CA THR A 123 9.85 -14.74 -6.80
C THR A 123 10.71 -15.13 -8.02
N GLY A 124 11.88 -14.50 -8.19
CA GLY A 124 12.82 -14.83 -9.25
C GLY A 124 13.40 -16.24 -9.11
N VAL A 125 13.75 -16.66 -7.90
CA VAL A 125 14.20 -18.04 -7.61
C VAL A 125 13.10 -19.04 -7.94
N ASN A 126 11.84 -18.74 -7.57
CA ASN A 126 10.70 -19.60 -7.89
C ASN A 126 10.52 -19.79 -9.41
N PHE A 127 10.62 -18.71 -10.20
CA PHE A 127 10.58 -18.80 -11.66
C PHE A 127 11.80 -19.53 -12.23
N ALA A 128 12.99 -19.32 -11.68
CA ALA A 128 14.20 -20.01 -12.11
C ALA A 128 14.13 -21.52 -11.84
N ILE A 129 13.60 -21.95 -10.69
CA ILE A 129 13.39 -23.37 -10.37
C ILE A 129 12.40 -23.98 -11.38
N THR A 130 11.28 -23.30 -11.65
CA THR A 130 10.28 -23.76 -12.64
C THR A 130 10.89 -23.90 -14.04
N LEU A 131 11.80 -22.98 -14.40
CA LEU A 131 12.52 -23.00 -15.67
C LEU A 131 13.57 -24.14 -15.75
N LEU A 132 14.26 -24.42 -14.64
CA LEU A 132 15.40 -25.36 -14.59
C LEU A 132 15.00 -26.81 -14.27
N ALA A 133 13.86 -27.03 -13.63
CA ALA A 133 13.46 -28.34 -13.11
C ALA A 133 12.07 -28.74 -13.59
N ALA A 134 11.99 -29.82 -14.37
CA ALA A 134 10.72 -30.42 -14.80
C ALA A 134 9.97 -31.16 -13.68
N ASP A 135 10.60 -31.40 -12.51
CA ASP A 135 9.99 -32.08 -11.34
C ASP A 135 10.39 -31.37 -10.03
N ALA A 136 10.01 -30.11 -9.86
CA ALA A 136 10.22 -29.40 -8.61
C ALA A 136 9.38 -30.04 -7.47
N HIS A 137 10.04 -30.35 -6.35
CA HIS A 137 9.37 -30.91 -5.17
C HIS A 137 8.35 -29.91 -4.60
N ALA A 138 7.08 -30.31 -4.51
CA ALA A 138 5.96 -29.51 -3.99
C ALA A 138 6.22 -28.82 -2.63
N VAL A 139 7.12 -29.37 -1.82
CA VAL A 139 7.55 -28.80 -0.55
C VAL A 139 8.32 -27.49 -0.74
N ILE A 140 9.24 -27.42 -1.72
CA ILE A 140 10.05 -26.21 -1.98
C ILE A 140 9.15 -25.06 -2.43
N ASP A 141 8.16 -25.35 -3.27
CA ASP A 141 7.21 -24.36 -3.76
C ASP A 141 6.34 -23.78 -2.63
N ALA A 142 5.91 -24.63 -1.68
CA ALA A 142 5.16 -24.18 -0.50
C ALA A 142 5.99 -23.21 0.36
N HIS A 143 7.26 -23.56 0.66
CA HIS A 143 8.18 -22.71 1.40
C HIS A 143 8.42 -21.36 0.69
N LEU A 144 8.70 -21.40 -0.61
CA LEU A 144 8.97 -20.19 -1.40
C LEU A 144 7.74 -19.28 -1.48
N ASN A 145 6.55 -19.86 -1.66
CA ASN A 145 5.30 -19.10 -1.72
C ASN A 145 4.99 -18.43 -0.36
N ALA A 146 5.17 -19.15 0.74
CA ALA A 146 5.00 -18.60 2.09
C ALA A 146 6.00 -17.47 2.38
N ALA A 147 7.27 -17.65 2.02
CA ALA A 147 8.31 -16.63 2.18
C ALA A 147 8.02 -15.39 1.32
N THR A 148 7.62 -15.60 0.07
CA THR A 148 7.26 -14.53 -0.88
C THR A 148 6.09 -13.72 -0.34
N ASN A 149 4.97 -14.36 0.02
CA ASN A 149 3.79 -13.63 0.50
C ASN A 149 4.02 -12.93 1.85
N SER A 150 4.87 -13.50 2.71
CA SER A 150 5.30 -12.85 3.96
C SER A 150 6.15 -11.61 3.70
N ALA A 151 7.10 -11.66 2.76
CA ALA A 151 7.90 -10.51 2.35
C ALA A 151 7.02 -9.41 1.71
N MET A 152 6.03 -9.81 0.91
CA MET A 152 5.06 -8.88 0.33
C MET A 152 4.23 -8.18 1.41
N LEU A 153 3.74 -8.92 2.41
CA LEU A 153 3.03 -8.35 3.55
C LEU A 153 3.90 -7.32 4.29
N GLY A 154 5.16 -7.65 4.56
CA GLY A 154 6.12 -6.72 5.18
C GLY A 154 6.30 -5.44 4.36
N CYS A 155 6.50 -5.58 3.05
CA CYS A 155 6.59 -4.46 2.12
C CYS A 155 5.32 -3.59 2.18
N TYR A 156 4.14 -4.21 2.16
CA TYR A 156 2.85 -3.51 2.12
C TYR A 156 2.56 -2.77 3.42
N ILE A 157 2.88 -3.37 4.58
CA ILE A 157 2.77 -2.69 5.87
C ILE A 157 3.65 -1.43 5.87
N CYS A 158 4.92 -1.55 5.47
CA CYS A 158 5.84 -0.41 5.43
C CYS A 158 5.40 0.69 4.46
N LEU A 159 4.93 0.33 3.26
CA LEU A 159 4.39 1.30 2.30
C LEU A 159 3.10 1.95 2.79
N SER A 160 2.22 1.19 3.44
CA SER A 160 0.95 1.73 3.94
C SER A 160 1.17 2.77 5.05
N ILE A 161 2.21 2.60 5.88
CA ILE A 161 2.60 3.55 6.93
C ILE A 161 3.31 4.77 6.33
N ASN A 162 3.98 4.61 5.19
CA ASN A 162 4.70 5.70 4.57
C ASN A 162 3.76 6.88 4.21
N ARG A 163 3.96 8.02 4.88
CA ARG A 163 3.23 9.28 4.66
C ARG A 163 1.73 9.19 4.95
N THR A 164 1.30 8.27 5.82
CA THR A 164 -0.08 8.26 6.36
C THR A 164 -0.05 8.67 7.83
N ALA A 165 -0.92 9.61 8.21
CA ALA A 165 -1.14 9.89 9.62
C ALA A 165 -1.82 8.67 10.26
N ILE A 166 -1.22 8.15 11.33
CA ILE A 166 -1.74 6.97 12.05
C ILE A 166 -2.94 7.42 12.88
N TYR A 167 -4.16 7.08 12.44
CA TYR A 167 -5.36 7.27 13.22
C TYR A 167 -5.55 6.17 14.26
N ARG A 168 -6.36 6.41 15.30
CA ARG A 168 -6.65 5.43 16.36
C ARG A 168 -7.15 4.09 15.79
N TRP A 169 -7.96 4.13 14.73
CA TRP A 169 -8.47 2.93 14.06
C TRP A 169 -7.35 2.10 13.41
N ASP A 170 -6.37 2.75 12.77
CA ASP A 170 -5.22 2.08 12.17
C ASP A 170 -4.38 1.34 13.23
N GLY A 171 -4.20 1.96 14.40
CA GLY A 171 -3.48 1.34 15.52
C GLY A 171 -4.15 0.08 16.04
N TRP A 172 -5.49 0.08 16.16
CA TRP A 172 -6.24 -1.12 16.54
C TRP A 172 -6.13 -2.21 15.46
N PHE A 173 -6.25 -1.84 14.19
CA PHE A 173 -6.12 -2.77 13.08
C PHE A 173 -4.75 -3.47 13.07
N PHE A 174 -3.65 -2.73 13.12
CA PHE A 174 -2.30 -3.32 13.14
C PHE A 174 -2.01 -4.17 14.37
N ARG A 175 -2.69 -3.89 15.49
CA ARG A 175 -2.55 -4.69 16.71
C ARG A 175 -3.32 -6.01 16.60
N PHE A 176 -4.54 -5.99 16.06
CA PHE A 176 -5.39 -7.18 15.98
C PHE A 176 -5.12 -8.06 14.77
N ALA A 177 -4.78 -7.48 13.62
CA ALA A 177 -4.53 -8.21 12.38
C ALA A 177 -3.53 -9.39 12.54
N PRO A 178 -2.33 -9.23 13.13
CA PRO A 178 -1.40 -10.34 13.29
C PRO A 178 -1.90 -11.38 14.30
N ILE A 179 -2.60 -10.96 15.36
CA ILE A 179 -3.17 -11.87 16.37
C ILE A 179 -4.23 -12.74 15.73
N ILE A 180 -5.16 -12.13 14.98
CA ILE A 180 -6.22 -12.84 14.27
C ILE A 180 -5.60 -13.79 13.23
N GLY A 181 -4.61 -13.32 12.46
CA GLY A 181 -3.88 -14.16 11.50
C GLY A 181 -3.23 -15.39 12.15
N ALA A 182 -2.55 -15.21 13.28
CA ALA A 182 -1.95 -16.31 14.03
C ALA A 182 -3.01 -17.28 14.58
N CYS A 183 -4.12 -16.77 15.13
CA CYS A 183 -5.23 -17.61 15.57
C CYS A 183 -5.83 -18.42 14.42
N VAL A 184 -6.01 -17.83 13.23
CA VAL A 184 -6.51 -18.53 12.04
C VAL A 184 -5.57 -19.65 11.63
N ILE A 185 -4.26 -19.43 11.64
CA ILE A 185 -3.27 -20.48 11.31
C ILE A 185 -3.36 -21.64 12.31
N VAL A 186 -3.41 -21.34 13.63
CA VAL A 186 -3.51 -22.37 14.68
C VAL A 186 -4.81 -23.16 14.54
N VAL A 187 -5.94 -22.48 14.35
CA VAL A 187 -7.24 -23.11 14.17
C VAL A 187 -7.23 -23.99 12.93
N ALA A 188 -6.79 -23.48 11.78
CA ALA A 188 -6.70 -24.24 10.54
C ALA A 188 -5.82 -25.50 10.70
N PHE A 189 -4.70 -25.39 11.40
CA PHE A 189 -3.83 -26.52 11.72
C PHE A 189 -4.51 -27.57 12.61
N LEU A 190 -5.25 -27.15 13.64
CA LEU A 190 -5.96 -28.06 14.54
C LEU A 190 -7.11 -28.81 13.85
N PHE A 191 -7.79 -28.15 12.92
CA PHE A 191 -8.88 -28.74 12.13
C PHE A 191 -8.39 -29.54 10.91
N ALA A 192 -7.11 -29.44 10.53
CA ALA A 192 -6.56 -30.25 9.46
C ALA A 192 -6.56 -31.74 9.83
N PRO A 193 -6.97 -32.64 8.91
CA PRO A 193 -6.97 -34.08 9.15
C PRO A 193 -5.56 -34.56 9.46
N ALA A 194 -5.43 -35.60 10.30
CA ALA A 194 -4.15 -36.08 10.82
C ALA A 194 -3.15 -36.42 9.70
N ASP A 195 -3.65 -36.93 8.58
CA ASP A 195 -2.85 -37.35 7.41
C ASP A 195 -2.34 -36.16 6.57
N ALA A 196 -2.85 -34.94 6.80
CA ALA A 196 -2.46 -33.72 6.07
C ALA A 196 -1.66 -32.74 6.95
N ARG A 197 -1.20 -33.15 8.14
CA ARG A 197 -0.40 -32.32 9.07
C ARG A 197 1.07 -32.23 8.63
N GLU A 198 1.30 -32.10 7.34
CA GLU A 198 2.63 -31.88 6.79
C GLU A 198 3.00 -30.40 6.87
N PRO A 199 4.30 -30.07 7.03
CA PRO A 199 4.77 -28.68 7.11
C PRO A 199 4.36 -27.85 5.88
N ALA A 200 4.31 -28.47 4.70
CA ALA A 200 3.86 -27.82 3.46
C ALA A 200 2.41 -27.31 3.54
N HIS A 201 1.54 -27.99 4.29
CA HIS A 201 0.16 -27.55 4.47
C HIS A 201 0.07 -26.27 5.32
N VAL A 202 0.86 -26.21 6.41
CA VAL A 202 0.94 -25.01 7.27
C VAL A 202 1.44 -23.81 6.47
N GLU A 203 2.41 -24.01 5.60
CA GLU A 203 2.98 -22.95 4.78
C GLU A 203 2.03 -22.43 3.72
N SER A 204 1.25 -23.31 3.11
CA SER A 204 0.16 -22.91 2.22
C SER A 204 -0.88 -22.06 2.96
N ILE A 205 -1.25 -22.44 4.20
CA ILE A 205 -2.14 -21.63 5.05
C ILE A 205 -1.51 -20.27 5.37
N VAL A 206 -0.23 -20.23 5.75
CA VAL A 206 0.52 -18.99 6.02
C VAL A 206 0.54 -18.09 4.78
N ALA A 207 0.81 -18.64 3.61
CA ALA A 207 0.75 -17.94 2.33
C ALA A 207 -0.65 -17.32 2.09
N GLY A 208 -1.71 -18.10 2.31
CA GLY A 208 -3.08 -17.60 2.19
C GLY A 208 -3.40 -16.48 3.18
N VAL A 209 -3.09 -16.68 4.46
CA VAL A 209 -3.35 -15.68 5.53
C VAL A 209 -2.56 -14.40 5.27
N THR A 210 -1.30 -14.49 4.86
CA THR A 210 -0.47 -13.31 4.54
C THR A 210 -1.00 -12.55 3.33
N LEU A 211 -1.55 -13.23 2.31
CA LEU A 211 -2.26 -12.59 1.20
C LEU A 211 -3.54 -11.87 1.64
N TYR A 212 -4.36 -12.50 2.48
CA TYR A 212 -5.55 -11.86 3.04
C TYR A 212 -5.21 -10.64 3.88
N LEU A 213 -4.19 -10.74 4.74
CA LEU A 213 -3.71 -9.60 5.52
C LEU A 213 -3.17 -8.48 4.62
N SER A 214 -2.43 -8.82 3.56
CA SER A 214 -1.92 -7.86 2.58
C SER A 214 -3.04 -7.11 1.88
N LEU A 215 -4.12 -7.82 1.53
CA LEU A 215 -5.33 -7.23 0.96
C LEU A 215 -6.00 -6.27 1.95
N LEU A 216 -6.20 -6.71 3.19
CA LEU A 216 -6.84 -5.92 4.24
C LEU A 216 -6.06 -4.65 4.58
N VAL A 217 -4.72 -4.71 4.59
CA VAL A 217 -3.86 -3.54 4.85
C VAL A 217 -4.15 -2.39 3.87
N TRP A 218 -4.38 -2.68 2.59
CA TRP A 218 -4.67 -1.66 1.59
C TRP A 218 -6.15 -1.31 1.48
N TRP A 219 -7.05 -2.30 1.53
CA TRP A 219 -8.48 -2.07 1.32
C TRP A 219 -9.20 -1.56 2.55
N LEU A 220 -8.89 -2.10 3.73
CA LEU A 220 -9.63 -1.77 4.95
C LEU A 220 -9.22 -0.40 5.51
N ARG A 221 -8.02 0.09 5.19
CA ARG A 221 -7.43 1.30 5.78
C ARG A 221 -7.86 2.57 5.04
N PRO A 222 -8.82 3.37 5.57
CA PRO A 222 -9.35 4.53 4.84
C PRO A 222 -8.30 5.63 4.66
N SER A 223 -7.31 5.69 5.57
CA SER A 223 -6.17 6.62 5.52
C SER A 223 -5.36 6.47 4.23
N CYS A 224 -5.15 5.24 3.75
CA CYS A 224 -4.37 4.95 2.53
C CYS A 224 -5.10 5.46 1.28
N TRP A 225 -6.41 5.27 1.22
CA TRP A 225 -7.26 5.79 0.13
C TRP A 225 -7.25 7.31 0.04
N ARG A 226 -7.19 8.00 1.20
CA ARG A 226 -7.12 9.46 1.24
C ARG A 226 -5.76 10.00 0.86
N ALA A 227 -4.68 9.42 1.40
CA ALA A 227 -3.33 9.95 1.21
C ALA A 227 -2.71 9.54 -0.15
N GLN A 228 -2.92 8.30 -0.57
CA GLN A 228 -2.24 7.70 -1.73
C GLN A 228 -3.16 6.72 -2.47
N PRO A 229 -4.24 7.20 -3.10
CA PRO A 229 -5.23 6.35 -3.77
C PRO A 229 -4.65 5.50 -4.91
N GLY A 230 -3.65 6.01 -5.64
CA GLY A 230 -3.00 5.29 -6.75
C GLY A 230 -2.26 4.03 -6.29
N PRO A 231 -1.22 4.16 -5.44
CA PRO A 231 -0.54 2.99 -4.86
C PRO A 231 -1.49 2.05 -4.12
N THR A 232 -2.47 2.59 -3.39
CA THR A 232 -3.47 1.78 -2.67
C THR A 232 -4.27 0.89 -3.62
N PHE A 233 -4.72 1.43 -4.76
CA PHE A 233 -5.42 0.64 -5.76
C PHE A 233 -4.50 -0.41 -6.41
N LEU A 234 -3.29 -0.01 -6.82
CA LEU A 234 -2.35 -0.90 -7.52
C LEU A 234 -1.86 -2.06 -6.64
N PHE A 235 -1.36 -1.75 -5.44
CA PHE A 235 -0.90 -2.76 -4.50
C PHE A 235 -2.07 -3.52 -3.86
N GLY A 236 -3.26 -2.91 -3.76
CA GLY A 236 -4.47 -3.61 -3.33
C GLY A 236 -4.99 -4.61 -4.36
N PHE A 237 -4.73 -4.41 -5.66
CA PHE A 237 -5.18 -5.31 -6.72
C PHE A 237 -4.29 -6.54 -6.88
N VAL A 238 -2.99 -6.43 -6.60
CA VAL A 238 -2.02 -7.55 -6.62
C VAL A 238 -2.45 -8.76 -5.78
N PRO A 239 -2.78 -8.63 -4.47
CA PRO A 239 -3.22 -9.77 -3.67
C PRO A 239 -4.59 -10.30 -4.10
N ILE A 240 -5.46 -9.47 -4.70
CA ILE A 240 -6.71 -9.97 -5.32
C ILE A 240 -6.39 -10.89 -6.49
N ILE A 241 -5.51 -10.48 -7.40
CA ILE A 241 -5.09 -11.32 -8.52
C ILE A 241 -4.45 -12.61 -8.01
N LEU A 242 -3.58 -12.54 -6.99
CA LEU A 242 -2.95 -13.72 -6.40
C LEU A 242 -3.95 -14.68 -5.74
N LEU A 243 -5.00 -14.16 -5.07
CA LEU A 243 -6.09 -14.97 -4.53
C LEU A 243 -6.96 -15.60 -5.62
N ILE A 244 -7.22 -14.87 -6.72
CA ILE A 244 -7.91 -15.42 -7.90
C ILE A 244 -7.05 -16.51 -8.52
N LEU A 245 -5.74 -16.29 -8.66
CA LEU A 245 -4.79 -17.28 -9.15
C LEU A 245 -4.75 -18.52 -8.26
N SER A 246 -4.81 -18.39 -6.93
CA SER A 246 -4.84 -19.56 -6.05
C SER A 246 -6.13 -20.38 -6.15
N LEU A 247 -7.22 -19.78 -6.64
CA LEU A 247 -8.49 -20.49 -6.94
C LEU A 247 -8.50 -21.08 -8.36
N VAL A 248 -8.00 -20.33 -9.34
CA VAL A 248 -8.08 -20.63 -10.78
C VAL A 248 -6.90 -21.49 -11.26
N SER A 249 -5.82 -21.60 -10.49
CA SER A 249 -4.63 -22.36 -10.84
C SER A 249 -4.92 -23.82 -11.21
N ALA A 250 -6.03 -24.38 -10.75
CA ALA A 250 -6.52 -25.70 -11.10
C ALA A 250 -7.03 -25.84 -12.55
N VAL A 251 -7.25 -24.73 -13.28
CA VAL A 251 -8.09 -24.75 -14.50
C VAL A 251 -7.29 -24.55 -15.79
N ARG A 252 -6.40 -23.54 -15.92
CA ARG A 252 -5.64 -23.30 -17.18
C ARG A 252 -4.28 -22.58 -16.96
N PRO A 253 -3.17 -23.11 -17.50
CA PRO A 253 -1.84 -22.49 -17.35
C PRO A 253 -1.73 -21.13 -18.05
N GLU A 254 -2.44 -20.95 -19.16
CA GLU A 254 -2.46 -19.73 -19.98
C GLU A 254 -3.03 -18.55 -19.21
N THR A 255 -4.10 -18.81 -18.46
CA THR A 255 -4.76 -17.84 -17.61
C THR A 255 -3.85 -17.44 -16.45
N ASN A 256 -3.13 -18.41 -15.86
CA ASN A 256 -2.18 -18.14 -14.79
C ASN A 256 -1.03 -17.23 -15.28
N PHE A 257 -0.46 -17.55 -16.45
CA PHE A 257 0.60 -16.76 -17.05
C PHE A 257 0.17 -15.31 -17.33
N PHE A 258 -1.03 -15.12 -17.89
CA PHE A 258 -1.57 -13.78 -18.14
C PHE A 258 -1.79 -12.97 -16.85
N PHE A 259 -2.42 -13.57 -15.84
CA PHE A 259 -2.66 -12.89 -14.56
C PHE A 259 -1.37 -12.58 -13.78
N LEU A 260 -0.37 -13.46 -13.83
CA LEU A 260 0.94 -13.19 -13.23
C LEU A 260 1.60 -11.97 -13.89
N GLN A 261 1.55 -11.85 -15.22
CA GLN A 261 2.06 -10.66 -15.91
C GLN A 261 1.31 -9.39 -15.49
N ILE A 262 -0.02 -9.44 -15.36
CA ILE A 262 -0.81 -8.30 -14.87
C ILE A 262 -0.39 -7.93 -13.45
N MET A 263 -0.22 -8.91 -12.57
CA MET A 263 0.20 -8.69 -11.19
C MET A 263 1.58 -8.00 -11.14
N LEU A 264 2.54 -8.47 -11.93
CA LEU A 264 3.88 -7.89 -12.03
C LEU A 264 3.82 -6.45 -12.58
N LEU A 265 3.00 -6.21 -13.61
CA LEU A 265 2.78 -4.88 -14.17
C LEU A 265 2.16 -3.92 -13.13
N CYS A 266 1.12 -4.35 -12.41
CA CYS A 266 0.50 -3.56 -11.34
C CYS A 266 1.50 -3.19 -10.25
N THR A 267 2.33 -4.15 -9.85
CA THR A 267 3.41 -3.93 -8.87
C THR A 267 4.42 -2.92 -9.38
N PHE A 268 4.86 -3.04 -10.63
CA PHE A 268 5.82 -2.14 -11.26
C PHE A 268 5.29 -0.70 -11.33
N LEU A 269 4.03 -0.52 -11.74
CA LEU A 269 3.37 0.79 -11.75
C LEU A 269 3.23 1.36 -10.34
N GLY A 270 2.97 0.50 -9.35
CA GLY A 270 2.93 0.86 -7.94
C GLY A 270 4.28 1.43 -7.48
N ILE A 271 5.38 0.76 -7.81
CA ILE A 271 6.75 1.19 -7.49
C ILE A 271 7.10 2.51 -8.17
N ILE A 272 6.81 2.65 -9.47
CA ILE A 272 7.05 3.93 -10.17
C ILE A 272 6.28 5.05 -9.49
N ARG A 273 5.03 4.78 -9.07
CA ARG A 273 4.18 5.81 -8.47
C ARG A 273 4.66 6.23 -7.08
N THR A 274 5.16 5.30 -6.27
CA THR A 274 5.77 5.61 -4.98
C THR A 274 7.08 6.38 -5.19
N LEU A 275 7.91 5.96 -6.15
CA LEU A 275 9.15 6.65 -6.52
C LEU A 275 8.91 8.10 -6.96
N GLN A 276 7.93 8.33 -7.84
CA GLN A 276 7.53 9.69 -8.25
C GLN A 276 7.07 10.53 -7.05
N GLY A 277 6.40 9.92 -6.07
CA GLY A 277 5.99 10.59 -4.84
C GLY A 277 7.20 10.99 -3.97
N GLU A 278 8.22 10.14 -3.89
CA GLU A 278 9.47 10.43 -3.18
C GLU A 278 10.26 11.55 -3.86
N ILE A 279 10.44 11.50 -5.18
CA ILE A 279 11.18 12.52 -5.95
C ILE A 279 10.52 13.90 -5.83
N ARG A 280 9.19 13.99 -5.99
CA ARG A 280 8.47 15.26 -5.90
C ARG A 280 8.56 15.89 -4.51
N TYR A 281 8.52 15.06 -3.47
CA TYR A 281 8.67 15.53 -2.10
C TYR A 281 10.08 16.07 -1.84
N SER A 282 11.10 15.39 -2.35
CA SER A 282 12.49 15.85 -2.26
C SER A 282 12.71 17.19 -2.97
N ALA A 283 12.07 17.41 -4.13
CA ALA A 283 12.17 18.68 -4.86
C ALA A 283 11.44 19.85 -4.16
N ALA A 284 10.36 19.56 -3.41
CA ALA A 284 9.53 20.58 -2.76
C ALA A 284 10.09 21.09 -1.42
N THR A 285 11.14 20.47 -0.88
CA THR A 285 11.78 20.93 0.35
C THR A 285 13.06 21.70 -0.02
N PRO A 286 12.98 23.00 -0.34
CA PRO A 286 14.18 23.79 -0.59
C PRO A 286 15.05 23.77 0.66
N ILE A 287 16.34 23.55 0.45
CA ILE A 287 17.36 23.47 1.49
C ILE A 287 17.50 24.86 2.11
N ASN A 288 16.66 25.16 3.12
CA ASN A 288 16.82 26.34 3.98
C ASN A 288 17.96 26.16 5.01
N ASP A 289 18.74 25.09 4.90
CA ASP A 289 19.86 24.78 5.79
C ASP A 289 21.08 25.71 5.58
N ALA A 290 20.99 26.73 4.72
CA ALA A 290 22.07 27.67 4.45
C ALA A 290 22.05 28.94 5.33
N GLU A 291 21.00 29.21 6.12
CA GLU A 291 20.79 30.55 6.71
C GLU A 291 20.88 30.65 8.25
N THR A 292 21.43 29.64 8.95
CA THR A 292 21.61 29.71 10.43
C THR A 292 23.05 29.59 10.93
N THR A 293 24.06 29.73 10.06
CA THR A 293 25.48 29.64 10.46
C THR A 293 26.17 31.00 10.68
N THR A 294 25.43 32.11 10.77
CA THR A 294 26.02 33.43 11.06
C THR A 294 25.16 34.24 12.01
N GLN A 295 25.28 34.03 13.32
CA GLN A 295 25.38 35.10 14.32
C GLN A 295 25.39 34.51 15.74
N HIS A 296 26.55 34.02 16.17
CA HIS A 296 26.89 34.14 17.58
C HIS A 296 28.25 34.83 17.66
N LYS A 297 28.19 36.17 17.71
CA LYS A 297 29.33 37.03 18.03
C LYS A 297 29.45 37.06 19.55
N PRO A 298 30.49 36.49 20.17
CA PRO A 298 30.71 36.65 21.60
C PRO A 298 31.17 38.09 21.85
N THR A 299 30.38 38.84 22.62
CA THR A 299 30.82 40.06 23.30
C THR A 299 31.57 39.68 24.57
N VAL A 300 32.86 39.98 24.62
CA VAL A 300 33.64 40.22 25.83
C VAL A 300 34.47 41.47 25.60
#